data_AF-A0A135VKW7-F1
#
_entry.id   AF-A0A135VKW7-F1
#
_cell.length_a   1.000
_cell.length_b   1.000
_cell.length_c   1.000
_cell.angle_alpha   90.00
_cell.angle_beta   90.00
_cell.angle_gamma   90.00
#
_symmetry.space_group_name_H-M   'P 1'
#
loop_
_entity.id
_entity.type
_entity.pdbx_description
1 polymer ?
#
loop_
_entity_poly.entity_id
_entity_poly.type
_entity_poly.pdbx_seq_one_letter_code
_entity_poly.pdbx_strand_id
1 'polypeptide(L)'
;MDGRELELLTWTILIVVVLLATAFNYYLNLAPGSDPEDFQVGPKQLGITCDCSLNVLIIGGIVVLALSAASGLFNSRIELYLAGIVSFGIITAAGYLGRRRRHREWRELRKAIERSVPASTLLGSQRPPIDIIFDDEDDDFDFDDYEY
;
A
#
# COMPACT_ATOMS: atom_id res chain seq x y z
N MET A 1 -20.76 -10.24 -40.31
CA MET A 1 -20.49 -8.96 -39.63
C MET A 1 -19.63 -8.14 -40.55
N ASP A 2 -20.05 -6.92 -40.81
CA ASP A 2 -19.31 -6.00 -41.66
C ASP A 2 -18.03 -5.56 -40.92
N GLY A 3 -16.97 -5.18 -41.64
CA GLY A 3 -15.67 -4.83 -41.02
C GLY A 3 -15.79 -3.72 -39.96
N ARG A 4 -16.73 -2.80 -40.16
CA ARG A 4 -17.07 -1.72 -39.21
C ARG A 4 -17.76 -2.20 -37.94
N GLU A 5 -18.57 -3.25 -38.01
CA GLU A 5 -19.27 -3.79 -36.83
C GLU A 5 -18.29 -4.47 -35.88
N LEU A 6 -17.30 -5.19 -36.43
CA LEU A 6 -16.23 -5.80 -35.65
C LEU A 6 -15.36 -4.76 -34.95
N GLU A 7 -15.02 -3.67 -35.65
CA GLU A 7 -14.23 -2.57 -35.09
C GLU A 7 -14.97 -1.86 -33.94
N LEU A 8 -16.25 -1.53 -34.13
CA LEU A 8 -17.09 -0.93 -33.10
C LEU A 8 -17.22 -1.84 -31.86
N LEU A 9 -17.38 -3.14 -32.06
CA LEU A 9 -17.47 -4.11 -30.99
C LEU A 9 -16.15 -4.20 -30.21
N THR A 10 -15.00 -4.25 -30.89
CA THR A 10 -13.67 -4.25 -30.28
C THR A 10 -13.44 -3.02 -29.40
N TRP A 11 -13.72 -1.82 -29.92
CA TRP A 11 -13.58 -0.58 -29.15
C TRP A 11 -14.51 -0.52 -27.94
N THR A 12 -15.75 -1.00 -28.09
CA THR A 12 -16.72 -1.05 -26.99
C THR A 12 -16.23 -1.97 -25.87
N ILE A 13 -15.76 -3.17 -26.23
CA ILE A 13 -15.21 -4.12 -25.26
C ILE A 13 -13.98 -3.53 -24.57
N LEU A 14 -13.08 -2.90 -25.32
CA LEU A 14 -11.88 -2.28 -24.78
C LEU A 14 -12.22 -1.19 -23.77
N ILE A 15 -13.19 -0.32 -24.08
CA ILE A 15 -13.65 0.72 -23.15
C ILE A 15 -14.19 0.09 -21.87
N VAL A 16 -15.04 -0.94 -21.97
CA VAL A 16 -15.61 -1.62 -20.80
C VAL A 16 -14.51 -2.24 -19.93
N VAL A 17 -13.54 -2.94 -20.55
CA VAL A 17 -12.42 -3.55 -19.82
C VAL A 17 -11.56 -2.49 -19.13
N VAL A 18 -11.25 -1.38 -19.82
CA VAL A 18 -10.47 -0.28 -19.24
C VAL A 18 -11.22 0.36 -18.08
N LEU A 19 -12.52 0.60 -18.20
CA LEU A 19 -13.34 1.16 -17.11
C LEU A 19 -13.37 0.23 -15.89
N LEU A 20 -13.57 -1.07 -16.10
CA LEU A 20 -13.55 -2.06 -15.03
C LEU A 20 -12.18 -2.13 -14.35
N ALA A 21 -11.10 -2.19 -15.12
CA ALA A 21 -9.73 -2.19 -14.60
C ALA A 21 -9.42 -0.91 -13.83
N THR A 22 -9.89 0.24 -14.32
CA THR A 22 -9.74 1.56 -13.68
C THR A 22 -10.45 1.61 -12.33
N ALA A 23 -11.72 1.20 -12.30
CA ALA A 23 -12.50 1.14 -11.07
C ALA A 23 -11.87 0.17 -10.07
N PHE A 24 -11.49 -1.03 -10.52
CA PHE A 24 -10.82 -2.02 -9.70
C PHE A 24 -9.50 -1.49 -9.12
N ASN A 25 -8.65 -0.87 -9.94
CA ASN A 25 -7.37 -0.31 -9.47
C ASN A 25 -7.57 0.84 -8.47
N TYR A 26 -8.59 1.67 -8.67
CA TYR A 26 -8.97 2.71 -7.71
C TYR A 26 -9.36 2.12 -6.36
N TYR A 27 -10.28 1.16 -6.33
CA TYR A 27 -10.77 0.57 -5.08
C TYR A 27 -9.72 -0.29 -4.38
N LEU A 28 -8.89 -1.02 -5.13
CA LEU A 28 -7.75 -1.74 -4.56
C LEU A 28 -6.80 -0.81 -3.82
N ASN A 29 -6.50 0.35 -4.39
CA ASN A 29 -5.60 1.33 -3.78
C ASN A 29 -6.31 2.24 -2.77
N LEU A 30 -7.63 2.11 -2.61
CA LEU A 30 -8.42 2.76 -1.56
C LEU A 30 -8.62 1.86 -0.33
N ALA A 31 -8.48 0.54 -0.48
CA ALA A 31 -8.85 -0.44 0.53
C ALA A 31 -8.13 -0.23 1.90
N PRO A 32 -8.83 -0.42 3.03
CA PRO A 32 -8.25 -0.34 4.37
C PRO A 32 -7.40 -1.58 4.66
N GLY A 33 -6.23 -1.39 5.26
CA GLY A 33 -5.33 -2.51 5.61
C GLY A 33 -3.84 -2.24 5.43
N SER A 34 -3.45 -1.01 5.08
CA SER A 34 -2.05 -0.60 5.18
C SER A 34 -1.94 0.68 5.99
N ASP A 35 -1.52 0.54 7.24
CA ASP A 35 -1.05 1.67 8.01
C ASP A 35 0.18 2.26 7.29
N PRO A 36 0.38 3.59 7.30
CA PRO A 36 1.63 4.17 6.78
C PRO A 36 2.87 3.62 7.50
N GLU A 37 2.69 3.03 8.68
CA GLU A 37 3.72 2.37 9.49
C GLU A 37 4.04 0.95 8.97
N ASP A 38 3.14 0.28 8.24
CA ASP A 38 3.36 -1.04 7.62
C ASP A 38 4.38 -1.00 6.47
N PHE A 39 4.72 0.20 6.00
CA PHE A 39 5.67 0.43 4.92
C PHE A 39 7.02 0.97 5.40
N GLN A 40 7.22 1.16 6.71
CA GLN A 40 8.55 1.47 7.24
C GLN A 40 9.42 0.23 7.16
N VAL A 41 10.41 0.27 6.26
CA VAL A 41 11.40 -0.79 6.13
C VAL A 41 12.63 -0.37 6.92
N GLY A 42 12.81 -0.99 8.08
CA GLY A 42 13.96 -0.78 8.95
C GLY A 42 13.66 0.09 10.19
N PRO A 43 14.69 0.37 11.01
CA PRO A 43 14.55 1.16 12.24
C PRO A 43 13.95 2.54 11.97
N LYS A 44 13.06 3.01 12.87
CA LYS A 44 12.36 4.31 12.75
C LYS A 44 13.29 5.51 12.51
N GLN A 45 14.58 5.42 12.90
CA GLN A 45 15.57 6.48 12.67
C GLN A 45 15.99 6.64 11.20
N LEU A 46 15.85 5.60 10.37
CA LEU A 46 16.24 5.63 8.96
C LEU A 46 15.18 6.27 8.06
N GLY A 47 13.91 6.35 8.50
CA GLY A 47 12.84 6.98 7.73
C GLY A 47 12.59 6.36 6.35
N ILE A 48 13.08 5.14 6.12
CA ILE A 48 12.94 4.44 4.84
C ILE A 48 11.51 3.89 4.78
N THR A 49 10.68 4.56 4.00
CA THR A 49 9.34 4.08 3.67
C THR A 49 9.40 3.36 2.32
N CYS A 50 9.25 2.04 2.31
CA CYS A 50 9.00 1.28 1.08
C CYS A 50 7.49 1.32 0.78
N ASP A 51 6.96 2.51 0.52
CA ASP A 51 5.53 2.72 0.30
C ASP A 51 5.21 2.72 -1.22
N CYS A 52 5.05 1.51 -1.75
CA CYS A 52 3.86 1.03 -2.49
C CYS A 52 3.19 1.87 -3.60
N SER A 53 3.94 2.63 -4.39
CA SER A 53 3.45 3.05 -5.72
C SER A 53 3.40 1.90 -6.74
N LEU A 54 4.08 0.78 -6.48
CA LEU A 54 4.15 -0.36 -7.40
C LEU A 54 2.77 -0.99 -7.65
N ASN A 55 1.92 -1.11 -6.62
CA ASN A 55 0.58 -1.70 -6.77
C ASN A 55 -0.32 -0.92 -7.74
N VAL A 56 -0.12 0.40 -7.82
CA VAL A 56 -0.84 1.28 -8.76
C VAL A 56 -0.51 0.92 -10.22
N LEU A 57 0.71 0.41 -10.46
CA LEU A 57 1.22 0.06 -11.78
C LEU A 57 0.87 -1.36 -12.20
N ILE A 58 0.64 -2.29 -11.26
CA ILE A 58 0.40 -3.72 -11.56
C ILE A 58 -0.77 -3.89 -12.52
N ILE A 59 -1.94 -3.32 -12.19
CA ILE A 59 -3.15 -3.49 -13.01
C ILE A 59 -2.98 -2.85 -14.39
N GLY A 60 -2.36 -1.67 -14.46
CA GLY A 60 -2.04 -1.01 -15.73
C GLY A 60 -1.12 -1.89 -16.59
N GLY A 61 -0.07 -2.47 -16.00
CA GLY A 61 0.86 -3.36 -16.67
C GLY A 61 0.20 -4.63 -17.20
N ILE A 62 -0.67 -5.26 -16.40
CA ILE A 62 -1.44 -6.45 -16.82
C ILE A 62 -2.30 -6.12 -18.04
N VAL A 63 -2.98 -4.97 -18.05
CA VAL A 63 -3.80 -4.55 -19.20
C VAL A 63 -2.95 -4.34 -20.44
N VAL A 64 -1.79 -3.71 -20.34
CA VAL A 64 -0.87 -3.53 -21.49
C VAL A 64 -0.36 -4.88 -22.02
N LEU A 65 -0.05 -5.83 -21.13
CA LEU A 65 0.36 -7.18 -21.54
C LEU A 65 -0.79 -7.92 -22.24
N ALA A 66 -2.02 -7.78 -21.73
CA ALA A 66 -3.21 -8.37 -22.35
C ALA A 66 -3.48 -7.76 -23.74
N LEU A 67 -3.35 -6.43 -23.88
CA LEU A 67 -3.46 -5.75 -25.18
C LEU A 67 -2.37 -6.21 -26.16
N SER A 68 -1.16 -6.46 -25.67
CA SER A 68 -0.06 -6.98 -26.47
C SER A 68 -0.34 -8.40 -26.96
N ALA A 69 -0.92 -9.26 -26.11
CA ALA A 69 -1.36 -10.61 -26.50
C ALA A 69 -2.54 -10.55 -27.49
N ALA A 70 -3.38 -9.53 -27.39
CA ALA A 70 -4.52 -9.28 -28.28
C ALA A 70 -4.16 -8.39 -29.49
N SER A 71 -2.88 -8.25 -29.85
CA SER A 71 -2.43 -7.32 -30.90
C SER A 71 -3.09 -7.53 -32.26
N GLY A 72 -3.57 -8.76 -32.54
CA GLY A 72 -4.27 -9.10 -33.77
C GLY A 72 -5.66 -8.47 -33.93
N LEU A 73 -6.20 -7.84 -32.88
CA LEU A 73 -7.47 -7.11 -32.93
C LEU A 73 -7.33 -5.67 -33.46
N PHE A 74 -6.10 -5.18 -33.59
CA PHE A 74 -5.83 -3.81 -34.02
C PHE A 74 -5.43 -3.76 -35.50
N ASN A 75 -5.94 -2.77 -36.23
CA ASN A 75 -5.61 -2.60 -37.65
C ASN A 75 -4.19 -2.04 -37.83
N SER A 76 -3.70 -1.26 -36.87
CA SER A 76 -2.36 -0.67 -36.91
C SER A 76 -1.59 -0.81 -35.59
N ARG A 77 -0.26 -0.84 -35.68
CA ARG A 77 0.62 -0.81 -34.51
C ARG A 77 0.47 0.50 -33.73
N ILE A 78 0.15 1.58 -34.42
CA ILE A 78 -0.04 2.90 -33.82
C ILE A 78 -1.29 2.91 -32.93
N GLU A 79 -2.40 2.34 -33.40
CA GLU A 79 -3.61 2.17 -32.57
C GLU A 79 -3.32 1.35 -31.31
N LEU A 80 -2.59 0.23 -31.45
CA LEU A 80 -2.21 -0.60 -30.31
C LEU A 80 -1.39 0.20 -29.28
N TYR A 81 -0.38 0.95 -29.72
CA TYR A 81 0.44 1.76 -28.81
C TYR A 81 -0.35 2.90 -28.17
N LEU A 82 -1.21 3.59 -28.92
CA LEU A 82 -2.09 4.63 -28.39
C LEU A 82 -3.05 4.05 -27.34
N ALA A 83 -3.74 2.95 -27.67
CA ALA A 83 -4.66 2.27 -26.76
C ALA A 83 -3.92 1.80 -25.49
N GLY A 84 -2.73 1.23 -25.63
CA GLY A 84 -1.90 0.78 -24.51
C GLY A 84 -1.46 1.93 -23.60
N ILE A 85 -0.90 3.01 -24.16
CA ILE A 85 -0.42 4.16 -23.37
C ILE A 85 -1.58 4.87 -22.67
N VAL A 86 -2.70 5.10 -23.39
CA VAL A 86 -3.87 5.79 -22.83
C VAL A 86 -4.51 4.94 -21.73
N SER A 87 -4.73 3.64 -21.97
CA SER A 87 -5.30 2.74 -20.96
C SER A 87 -4.41 2.63 -19.73
N PHE A 88 -3.09 2.44 -19.91
CA PHE A 88 -2.13 2.43 -18.83
C PHE A 88 -2.17 3.72 -18.00
N GLY A 89 -2.18 4.88 -18.68
CA GLY A 89 -2.23 6.18 -18.03
C GLY A 89 -3.51 6.37 -17.20
N ILE A 90 -4.67 6.04 -17.76
CA ILE A 90 -5.97 6.17 -17.07
C ILE A 90 -6.03 5.25 -15.84
N ILE A 91 -5.68 3.96 -16.01
CA ILE A 91 -5.73 2.97 -14.93
C ILE A 91 -4.76 3.36 -13.81
N THR A 92 -3.54 3.76 -14.16
CA THR A 92 -2.51 4.19 -13.21
C THR A 92 -2.94 5.45 -12.47
N ALA A 93 -3.48 6.45 -13.17
CA ALA A 93 -3.97 7.67 -12.54
C ALA A 93 -5.09 7.38 -11.53
N ALA A 94 -6.01 6.46 -11.85
CA ALA A 94 -7.07 6.07 -10.94
C ALA A 94 -6.54 5.37 -9.68
N GLY A 95 -5.60 4.43 -9.81
CA GLY A 95 -4.96 3.80 -8.65
C GLY A 95 -4.21 4.82 -7.79
N TYR A 96 -3.52 5.78 -8.40
CA TYR A 96 -2.83 6.86 -7.69
C TYR A 96 -3.80 7.77 -6.93
N LEU A 97 -4.95 8.12 -7.54
CA LEU A 97 -6.00 8.90 -6.90
C LEU A 97 -6.62 8.18 -5.70
N GLY A 98 -6.88 6.87 -5.84
CA GLY A 98 -7.36 6.02 -4.73
C GLY A 98 -6.40 6.05 -3.55
N ARG A 99 -5.11 5.83 -3.82
CA ARG A 99 -4.05 5.86 -2.81
C ARG A 99 -3.92 7.23 -2.13
N ARG A 100 -3.93 8.30 -2.92
CA ARG A 100 -3.82 9.67 -2.40
C ARG A 100 -4.99 10.03 -1.48
N ARG A 101 -6.21 9.57 -1.82
CA ARG A 101 -7.40 9.77 -0.97
C ARG A 101 -7.25 9.01 0.34
N ARG A 102 -6.78 7.77 0.29
CA ARG A 102 -6.54 6.96 1.48
C ARG A 102 -5.51 7.60 2.43
N HIS A 103 -4.39 8.13 1.92
CA HIS A 103 -3.43 8.87 2.75
C HIS A 103 -4.00 10.14 3.39
N ARG A 104 -5.04 10.73 2.79
CA ARG A 104 -5.73 11.87 3.41
C ARG A 104 -6.59 11.40 4.59
N GLU A 105 -7.38 10.33 4.39
CA GLU A 105 -8.20 9.73 5.45
C GLU A 105 -7.37 9.25 6.64
N TRP A 106 -6.23 8.61 6.39
CA TRP A 106 -5.30 8.19 7.43
C TRP A 106 -4.81 9.35 8.30
N ARG A 107 -4.49 10.50 7.70
CA ARG A 107 -4.05 11.68 8.45
C ARG A 107 -5.15 12.28 9.31
N GLU A 108 -6.41 12.12 8.90
CA GLU A 108 -7.56 12.58 9.66
C GLU A 108 -7.87 11.61 10.82
N LEU A 109 -7.84 10.30 10.57
CA LEU A 109 -8.00 9.25 11.58
C LEU A 109 -6.91 9.29 12.66
N ARG A 110 -5.64 9.47 12.28
CA ARG A 110 -4.52 9.54 13.24
C ARG A 110 -4.71 10.68 14.25
N LYS A 111 -5.18 11.84 13.79
CA LYS A 111 -5.51 12.99 14.65
C LYS A 111 -6.67 12.71 15.60
N ALA A 112 -7.66 11.92 15.16
CA ALA A 112 -8.79 11.53 16.01
C ALA A 112 -8.35 10.54 17.09
N ILE A 113 -7.52 9.55 16.75
CA ILE A 113 -6.95 8.57 17.69
C ILE A 113 -6.02 9.25 18.69
N GLU A 114 -5.14 10.15 18.25
CA GLU A 114 -4.24 10.90 19.13
C GLU A 114 -5.00 11.79 20.13
N ARG A 115 -6.22 12.22 19.78
CA ARG A 115 -7.11 12.95 20.69
C ARG A 115 -7.80 12.02 21.70
N SER A 116 -8.13 10.78 21.34
CA SER A 116 -8.80 9.83 22.23
C SER A 116 -7.86 9.04 23.12
N VAL A 117 -6.59 8.89 22.74
CA VAL A 117 -5.55 8.24 23.54
C VAL A 117 -4.39 9.23 23.73
N PRO A 118 -4.39 10.01 24.83
CA PRO A 118 -3.28 10.93 25.08
C PRO A 118 -1.99 10.13 25.23
N ALA A 119 -0.92 10.59 24.55
CA ALA A 119 0.39 9.94 24.54
C ALA A 119 0.99 9.72 25.95
N SER A 120 0.48 10.41 26.97
CA SER A 120 0.81 10.18 28.37
C SER A 120 0.44 8.78 28.89
N THR A 121 -0.50 8.07 28.26
CA THR A 121 -0.88 6.70 28.66
C THR A 121 0.05 5.64 28.06
N LEU A 122 0.71 5.94 26.92
CA LEU A 122 1.67 5.03 26.27
C LEU A 122 3.11 5.19 26.79
N LEU A 123 3.47 6.36 27.31
CA LEU A 123 4.76 6.63 27.97
C LEU A 123 4.84 6.09 29.41
N GLY A 124 3.75 5.56 29.96
CA GLY A 124 3.75 4.84 31.25
C GLY A 124 4.14 3.36 31.16
N SER A 125 4.32 2.83 29.94
CA SER A 125 4.70 1.43 29.69
C SER A 125 6.22 1.26 29.54
N GLN A 126 7.00 1.95 30.37
CA GLN A 126 8.37 1.53 30.73
C GLN A 126 8.31 0.75 32.05
N ARG A 127 7.56 -0.35 32.07
CA ARG A 127 7.81 -1.39 33.08
C ARG A 127 8.59 -2.51 32.37
N PRO A 128 9.82 -2.84 32.81
CA PRO A 128 10.48 -4.05 32.36
C PRO A 128 9.57 -5.26 32.62
N PRO A 129 9.66 -6.32 31.80
CA PRO A 129 8.80 -7.48 31.94
C PRO A 129 9.08 -8.11 33.30
N ILE A 130 8.07 -8.08 34.16
CA ILE A 130 7.77 -9.10 35.18
C ILE A 130 9.03 -9.82 35.71
N ASP A 131 9.65 -9.27 36.75
CA ASP A 131 10.57 -10.05 37.58
C ASP A 131 9.68 -10.85 38.54
N ILE A 132 9.51 -12.13 38.21
CA ILE A 132 8.74 -13.06 39.02
C ILE A 132 9.62 -13.39 40.21
N ILE A 133 9.32 -12.79 41.36
CA ILE A 133 9.96 -13.11 42.63
C ILE A 133 9.51 -14.53 43.00
N PHE A 134 10.37 -15.50 42.74
CA PHE A 134 10.36 -16.78 43.43
C PHE A 134 11.65 -16.83 44.26
N ASP A 135 11.40 -16.73 45.56
CA ASP A 135 12.20 -17.15 46.71
C ASP A 135 13.12 -18.34 46.40
N ASP A 136 14.36 -18.29 46.89
CA ASP A 136 14.97 -19.38 47.69
C ASP A 136 16.48 -19.14 47.89
N GLU A 137 16.90 -19.30 49.15
CA GLU A 137 18.25 -19.60 49.65
C GLU A 137 19.23 -18.43 49.91
N ASP A 138 19.21 -18.00 51.18
CA ASP A 138 20.34 -18.07 52.11
C ASP A 138 21.76 -17.97 51.52
N ASP A 139 22.46 -16.88 51.81
CA ASP A 139 23.88 -16.95 52.23
C ASP A 139 24.31 -15.61 52.84
N ASP A 140 24.28 -15.55 54.17
CA ASP A 140 25.05 -14.63 54.98
C ASP A 140 26.56 -14.85 54.71
N PHE A 141 27.24 -13.90 54.06
CA PHE A 141 28.70 -13.82 54.12
C PHE A 141 29.18 -12.36 54.25
N ASP A 142 29.46 -11.98 55.49
CA ASP A 142 30.38 -10.91 55.87
C ASP A 142 31.73 -11.08 55.16
N PHE A 143 32.25 -10.03 54.52
CA PHE A 143 33.69 -9.84 54.36
C PHE A 143 34.08 -8.37 54.20
N ASP A 144 34.42 -7.76 55.34
CA ASP A 144 35.55 -6.87 55.63
C ASP A 144 36.05 -5.84 54.59
N ASP A 145 35.97 -4.59 55.06
CA ASP A 145 37.10 -3.67 55.29
C ASP A 145 37.79 -2.98 54.10
N TYR A 146 37.55 -1.67 53.97
CA TYR A 146 38.55 -0.69 53.49
C TYR A 146 38.24 0.70 54.06
N GLU A 147 38.85 1.03 55.21
CA GLU A 147 39.10 2.41 55.63
C GLU A 147 40.61 2.73 55.43
N TYR A 148 40.88 3.78 54.64
CA TYR A 148 42.12 4.56 54.42
C TYR A 148 43.51 3.91 54.55
#